data_AF-A0A3Q0FVN2-F1
#
_entry.id   AF-A0A3Q0FVN2-F1
#
_cell.length_a   1.000
_cell.length_b   1.000
_cell.length_c   1.000
_cell.angle_alpha   90.00
_cell.angle_beta   90.00
_cell.angle_gamma   90.00
#
_symmetry.space_group_name_H-M   'P 1'
#
loop_
_entity.id
_entity.type
_entity.pdbx_description
1 polymer ?
#
loop_
_entity_poly.entity_id
_entity_poly.type
_entity_poly.pdbx_seq_one_letter_code
_entity_poly.pdbx_strand_id
1 'polypeptide(L)'
;MASDSFDDQYVGCTEEMEVAVAPWLLEKERARHPLLNGMWTNLSAVWVEKKKGLSLPVGFQDAHGIAILVYTDSSNDLYKKLHLTRQLYKEFNEAVGEAGKSRGTYLHTFPFKALHYYLSRALQLLREDCGRMYRNQLYRGVRSIRFKLHKAGPVRFGQFTSSSLDAAVSQGYGSTTFFMLRSCFGAHIEKLSFLGFEKEVLIPPSEVFAVSKVTQQGDSSVFVLHSTNRTCSHFNCAYLGGEKKATCANGPGLKEHAQCNSQWAQP
;
A
#
# COMPACT_ATOMS: atom_id res chain seq x y z
N MET A 1 11.37 8.70 6.37
CA MET A 1 10.00 9.23 6.55
C MET A 1 9.24 9.50 5.25
N ALA A 2 9.87 9.42 4.07
CA ALA A 2 9.20 9.59 2.77
C ALA A 2 8.42 10.91 2.65
N SER A 3 9.11 12.05 2.70
CA SER A 3 8.49 13.40 2.68
C SER A 3 7.76 13.75 1.38
N ASP A 4 8.10 13.05 0.30
CA ASP A 4 7.63 13.34 -1.07
C ASP A 4 6.52 12.36 -1.49
N SER A 5 6.16 11.43 -0.61
CA SER A 5 5.07 10.49 -0.81
C SER A 5 3.72 11.18 -0.71
N PHE A 6 2.83 10.88 -1.66
CA PHE A 6 1.40 11.14 -1.51
C PHE A 6 0.79 10.07 -0.61
N ASP A 7 0.22 10.48 0.52
CA ASP A 7 -0.11 9.59 1.63
C ASP A 7 -1.47 9.86 2.25
N ASP A 8 -2.40 10.37 1.45
CA ASP A 8 -3.74 10.75 1.87
C ASP A 8 -4.49 9.58 2.51
N GLN A 9 -5.08 9.83 3.68
CA GLN A 9 -5.91 8.86 4.41
C GLN A 9 -7.42 9.10 4.21
N TYR A 10 -7.80 10.16 3.50
CA TYR A 10 -9.18 10.51 3.17
C TYR A 10 -10.10 10.66 4.39
N VAL A 11 -9.54 11.10 5.53
CA VAL A 11 -10.28 11.22 6.79
C VAL A 11 -11.29 12.36 6.66
N GLY A 12 -12.57 12.03 6.81
CA GLY A 12 -13.67 12.99 6.75
C GLY A 12 -14.19 13.31 5.35
N CYS A 13 -13.65 12.68 4.29
CA CYS A 13 -14.13 12.89 2.92
C CYS A 13 -14.40 11.59 2.14
N THR A 14 -14.48 10.44 2.82
CA THR A 14 -14.74 9.16 2.15
C THR A 14 -16.06 9.16 1.41
N GLU A 15 -17.13 9.74 1.95
CA GLU A 15 -18.44 9.75 1.28
C GLU A 15 -18.40 10.54 -0.03
N GLU A 16 -17.87 11.77 0.00
CA GLU A 16 -17.72 12.61 -1.20
C GLU A 16 -16.80 11.95 -2.25
N MET A 17 -15.69 11.36 -1.79
CA MET A 17 -14.79 10.61 -2.66
C MET A 17 -15.48 9.39 -3.29
N GLU A 18 -16.20 8.60 -2.50
CA GLU A 18 -16.84 7.36 -2.95
C GLU A 18 -17.97 7.61 -3.95
N VAL A 19 -18.83 8.59 -3.67
CA VAL A 19 -20.07 8.81 -4.41
C VAL A 19 -19.87 9.66 -5.66
N ALA A 20 -19.07 10.74 -5.56
CA ALA A 20 -18.99 11.74 -6.62
C ALA A 20 -17.64 11.78 -7.32
N VAL A 21 -16.54 11.79 -6.55
CA VAL A 21 -15.24 12.19 -7.10
C VAL A 21 -14.45 11.03 -7.70
N ALA A 22 -14.28 9.92 -6.97
CA ALA A 22 -13.47 8.80 -7.41
C ALA A 22 -14.02 8.12 -8.69
N PRO A 23 -15.34 7.93 -8.87
CA PRO A 23 -15.87 7.37 -10.11
C PRO A 23 -15.54 8.23 -11.35
N TRP A 24 -15.72 9.54 -11.23
CA TRP A 24 -15.40 10.48 -12.32
C TRP A 24 -13.90 10.56 -12.60
N LEU A 25 -13.08 10.58 -11.54
CA LEU A 25 -11.62 10.55 -11.68
C LEU A 25 -11.16 9.27 -12.38
N LEU A 26 -11.70 8.12 -11.99
CA LEU A 26 -11.36 6.83 -12.59
C LEU A 26 -11.66 6.80 -14.09
N GLU A 27 -12.79 7.37 -14.53
CA GLU A 27 -13.12 7.49 -15.95
C GLU A 27 -12.04 8.30 -16.70
N LYS A 28 -11.61 9.44 -16.14
CA LYS A 28 -10.54 10.26 -16.73
C LYS A 28 -9.18 9.58 -16.74
N GLU A 29 -8.84 8.86 -15.68
CA GLU A 29 -7.59 8.10 -15.57
C GLU A 29 -7.54 6.98 -16.61
N ARG A 30 -8.62 6.20 -16.72
CA ARG A 30 -8.74 5.14 -17.72
C ARG A 30 -8.68 5.69 -19.14
N ALA A 31 -9.36 6.79 -19.44
CA ALA A 31 -9.33 7.41 -20.77
C ALA A 31 -7.91 7.85 -21.19
N ARG A 32 -7.04 8.20 -20.23
CA ARG A 32 -5.69 8.71 -20.50
C ARG A 32 -4.58 7.67 -20.33
N HIS A 33 -4.90 6.49 -19.78
CA HIS A 33 -3.91 5.47 -19.44
C HIS A 33 -4.34 4.10 -20.00
N PRO A 34 -3.91 3.74 -21.23
CA PRO A 34 -4.35 2.52 -21.91
C PRO A 34 -4.16 1.23 -21.11
N LEU A 35 -3.02 1.08 -20.42
CA LEU A 35 -2.76 -0.09 -19.57
C LEU A 35 -3.76 -0.19 -18.41
N LEU A 36 -3.96 0.88 -17.63
CA LEU A 36 -4.97 0.92 -16.57
C LEU A 36 -6.37 0.63 -17.12
N ASN A 37 -6.74 1.17 -18.29
CA ASN A 37 -8.05 0.91 -18.88
C ASN A 37 -8.25 -0.57 -19.23
N GLY A 38 -7.27 -1.19 -19.88
CA GLY A 38 -7.30 -2.61 -20.24
C GLY A 38 -7.37 -3.49 -19.00
N MET A 39 -6.52 -3.23 -18.01
CA MET A 39 -6.50 -3.95 -16.73
C MET A 39 -7.82 -3.80 -15.98
N TRP A 40 -8.34 -2.59 -15.82
CA TRP A 40 -9.60 -2.35 -15.12
C TRP A 40 -10.76 -3.07 -15.80
N THR A 41 -10.82 -3.06 -17.14
CA THR A 41 -11.85 -3.75 -17.91
C THR A 41 -11.78 -5.26 -17.72
N ASN A 42 -10.60 -5.86 -17.92
CA ASN A 42 -10.42 -7.31 -17.84
C ASN A 42 -10.62 -7.82 -16.40
N LEU A 43 -10.07 -7.11 -15.42
CA LEU A 43 -10.12 -7.52 -14.02
C LEU A 43 -11.49 -7.24 -13.39
N SER A 44 -12.33 -6.39 -13.98
CA SER A 44 -13.74 -6.29 -13.60
C SER A 44 -14.48 -7.62 -13.81
N ALA A 45 -14.23 -8.31 -14.93
CA ALA A 45 -14.81 -9.63 -15.17
C ALA A 45 -14.27 -10.70 -14.20
N VAL A 46 -12.97 -10.66 -13.91
CA VAL A 46 -12.34 -11.53 -12.89
C VAL A 46 -12.96 -11.30 -11.52
N TRP A 47 -13.18 -10.03 -11.15
CA TRP A 47 -13.78 -9.66 -9.86
C TRP A 47 -15.20 -10.19 -9.69
N VAL A 48 -16.03 -10.16 -10.74
CA VAL A 48 -17.41 -10.68 -10.71
C VAL A 48 -17.47 -12.14 -10.28
N GLU A 49 -16.56 -12.97 -10.77
CA GLU A 49 -16.49 -14.37 -10.37
C GLU A 49 -15.86 -14.53 -8.99
N LYS A 50 -14.77 -13.82 -8.73
CA LYS A 50 -14.01 -13.93 -7.48
C LYS A 50 -14.83 -13.53 -6.26
N LYS A 51 -15.62 -12.47 -6.36
CA LYS A 51 -16.40 -11.94 -5.23
C LYS A 51 -17.51 -12.88 -4.74
N LYS A 52 -17.99 -13.81 -5.58
CA LYS A 52 -19.06 -14.78 -5.22
C LYS A 52 -18.67 -15.67 -4.03
N GLY A 53 -17.38 -15.94 -3.85
CA GLY A 53 -16.85 -16.77 -2.76
C GLY A 53 -16.29 -15.98 -1.57
N LEU A 54 -16.45 -14.66 -1.54
CA LEU A 54 -15.85 -13.80 -0.52
C LEU A 54 -16.91 -13.27 0.45
N SER A 55 -16.55 -13.24 1.74
CA SER A 55 -17.24 -12.42 2.73
C SER A 55 -16.53 -11.07 2.80
N LEU A 56 -17.22 -10.01 2.38
CA LEU A 56 -16.66 -8.67 2.28
C LEU A 56 -17.25 -7.76 3.37
N PRO A 57 -16.47 -6.84 3.94
CA PRO A 57 -16.94 -5.95 4.99
C PRO A 57 -17.99 -4.96 4.44
N VAL A 58 -18.81 -4.43 5.35
CA VAL A 58 -19.82 -3.41 5.01
C VAL A 58 -19.14 -2.20 4.36
N GLY A 59 -19.71 -1.71 3.25
CA GLY A 59 -19.17 -0.60 2.48
C GLY A 59 -18.08 -0.99 1.46
N PHE A 60 -17.67 -2.26 1.40
CA PHE A 60 -16.74 -2.73 0.39
C PHE A 60 -17.43 -2.87 -0.98
N GLN A 61 -17.25 -1.88 -1.84
CA GLN A 61 -17.73 -1.86 -3.22
C GLN A 61 -16.81 -2.59 -4.22
N ASP A 62 -17.33 -2.87 -5.41
CA ASP A 62 -16.60 -3.56 -6.48
C ASP A 62 -15.31 -2.84 -6.90
N ALA A 63 -15.32 -1.51 -6.93
CA ALA A 63 -14.15 -0.72 -7.29
C ALA A 63 -12.95 -0.96 -6.35
N HIS A 64 -13.18 -1.26 -5.07
CA HIS A 64 -12.13 -1.62 -4.11
C HIS A 64 -11.47 -2.96 -4.47
N GLY A 65 -12.27 -3.97 -4.79
CA GLY A 65 -11.79 -5.28 -5.19
C GLY A 65 -11.04 -5.25 -6.52
N ILE A 66 -11.57 -4.50 -7.49
CA ILE A 66 -10.92 -4.28 -8.78
C ILE A 66 -9.60 -3.53 -8.60
N ALA A 67 -9.53 -2.50 -7.76
CA ALA A 67 -8.29 -1.79 -7.46
C ALA A 67 -7.21 -2.71 -6.87
N ILE A 68 -7.58 -3.65 -5.98
CA ILE A 68 -6.66 -4.68 -5.46
C ILE A 68 -6.19 -5.60 -6.58
N LEU A 69 -7.09 -6.09 -7.44
CA LEU A 69 -6.70 -6.92 -8.58
C LEU A 69 -5.75 -6.17 -9.51
N VAL A 70 -6.05 -4.91 -9.84
CA VAL A 70 -5.23 -4.05 -10.70
C VAL A 70 -3.84 -3.82 -10.10
N TYR A 71 -3.73 -3.66 -8.78
CA TYR A 71 -2.46 -3.50 -8.09
C TYR A 71 -1.64 -4.80 -8.03
N THR A 72 -2.30 -5.95 -7.91
CA THR A 72 -1.64 -7.27 -7.72
C THR A 72 -1.47 -8.06 -9.01
N ASP A 73 -2.04 -7.58 -10.11
CA ASP A 73 -1.95 -8.26 -11.38
C ASP A 73 -0.50 -8.26 -11.92
N SER A 74 0.00 -9.47 -12.11
CA SER A 74 1.26 -9.72 -12.83
C SER A 74 1.00 -10.28 -14.24
N SER A 75 -0.26 -10.39 -14.66
CA SER A 75 -0.68 -11.13 -15.86
C SER A 75 -0.57 -10.29 -17.12
N ASN A 76 0.55 -9.59 -17.29
CA ASN A 76 0.83 -9.02 -18.59
C ASN A 76 1.53 -10.05 -19.49
N ASP A 77 0.91 -11.21 -19.72
CA ASP A 77 1.44 -12.24 -20.64
C ASP A 77 1.53 -11.71 -22.09
N LEU A 78 0.68 -10.75 -22.45
CA LEU A 78 0.77 -10.04 -23.73
C LEU A 78 2.00 -9.12 -23.81
N TYR A 79 2.38 -8.47 -22.71
CA TYR A 79 3.53 -7.54 -22.66
C TYR A 79 4.85 -8.21 -22.27
N LYS A 80 4.81 -9.37 -21.60
CA LYS A 80 5.97 -10.26 -21.43
C LYS A 80 6.52 -10.69 -22.79
N LYS A 81 5.64 -10.95 -23.77
CA LYS A 81 6.03 -11.29 -25.16
C LYS A 81 6.69 -10.13 -25.92
N LEU A 82 6.44 -8.88 -25.52
CA LEU A 82 6.94 -7.69 -26.21
C LEU A 82 8.15 -7.04 -25.51
N HIS A 83 8.72 -7.66 -24.46
CA HIS A 83 9.77 -7.10 -23.60
C HIS A 83 9.46 -5.69 -23.03
N LEU A 84 8.21 -5.23 -23.14
CA LEU A 84 7.70 -3.95 -22.66
C LEU A 84 6.96 -4.17 -21.34
N THR A 85 7.62 -4.73 -20.32
CA THR A 85 6.94 -5.06 -19.05
C THR A 85 6.77 -3.83 -18.15
N ARG A 86 5.93 -2.88 -18.60
CA ARG A 86 5.40 -1.84 -17.70
C ARG A 86 4.38 -2.50 -16.78
N GLN A 87 4.79 -2.71 -15.53
CA GLN A 87 3.93 -3.25 -14.48
C GLN A 87 3.25 -2.07 -13.80
N LEU A 88 1.91 -2.02 -13.86
CA LEU A 88 1.15 -0.87 -13.39
C LEU A 88 1.44 -0.55 -11.91
N TYR A 89 1.60 -1.57 -11.05
CA TYR A 89 1.93 -1.35 -9.65
C TYR A 89 3.28 -0.64 -9.44
N LYS A 90 4.27 -0.86 -10.33
CA LYS A 90 5.57 -0.17 -10.24
C LYS A 90 5.41 1.30 -10.58
N GLU A 91 4.74 1.59 -11.71
CA GLU A 91 4.45 2.95 -12.14
C GLU A 91 3.59 3.70 -11.10
N PHE A 92 2.59 3.01 -10.55
CA PHE A 92 1.75 3.54 -9.49
C PHE A 92 2.57 3.88 -8.24
N ASN A 93 3.37 2.94 -7.73
CA ASN A 93 4.16 3.16 -6.52
C ASN A 93 5.24 4.23 -6.70
N GLU A 94 5.86 4.32 -7.87
CA GLU A 94 6.78 5.39 -8.23
C GLU A 94 6.08 6.75 -8.21
N ALA A 95 4.92 6.86 -8.87
CA ALA A 95 4.13 8.08 -8.89
C ALA A 95 3.66 8.49 -7.47
N VAL A 96 3.28 7.51 -6.62
CA VAL A 96 2.93 7.75 -5.21
C VAL A 96 4.12 8.30 -4.44
N GLY A 97 5.33 7.79 -4.67
CA GLY A 97 6.55 8.23 -4.01
C GLY A 97 6.98 9.67 -4.33
N GLU A 98 6.49 10.26 -5.42
CA GLU A 98 6.91 11.58 -5.90
C GLU A 98 5.81 12.65 -5.89
N ALA A 99 4.54 12.25 -5.93
CA ALA A 99 3.40 13.15 -6.06
C ALA A 99 3.17 14.04 -4.83
N GLY A 100 3.71 13.66 -3.67
CA GLY A 100 3.52 14.34 -2.41
C GLY A 100 4.41 15.56 -2.17
N LYS A 101 5.19 16.03 -3.15
CA LYS A 101 6.01 17.25 -3.00
C LYS A 101 5.18 18.47 -2.59
N SER A 102 4.02 18.65 -3.23
CA SER A 102 3.03 19.69 -2.91
C SER A 102 1.65 19.26 -3.42
N ARG A 103 0.57 19.96 -3.00
CA ARG A 103 -0.77 19.73 -3.57
C ARG A 103 -0.80 20.02 -5.08
N GLY A 104 -0.11 21.07 -5.53
CA GLY A 104 0.02 21.39 -6.95
C GLY A 104 0.66 20.25 -7.74
N THR A 105 1.77 19.69 -7.23
CA THR A 105 2.42 18.51 -7.82
C THR A 105 1.43 17.34 -7.92
N TYR A 106 0.76 16.99 -6.82
CA TYR A 106 -0.27 15.95 -6.81
C TYR A 106 -1.38 16.19 -7.87
N LEU A 107 -1.92 17.40 -7.96
CA LEU A 107 -2.99 17.70 -8.91
C LEU A 107 -2.52 17.57 -10.37
N HIS A 108 -1.33 18.06 -10.69
CA HIS A 108 -0.85 18.16 -12.06
C HIS A 108 -0.13 16.91 -12.57
N THR A 109 0.62 16.19 -11.72
CA THR A 109 1.51 15.12 -12.18
C THR A 109 1.06 13.72 -11.77
N PHE A 110 0.22 13.56 -10.74
CA PHE A 110 -0.20 12.24 -10.27
C PHE A 110 -1.37 11.68 -11.11
N PRO A 111 -1.18 10.58 -11.86
CA PRO A 111 -2.20 10.10 -12.80
C PRO A 111 -3.14 9.03 -12.21
N PHE A 112 -3.02 8.72 -10.91
CA PHE A 112 -3.70 7.60 -10.26
C PHE A 112 -4.47 8.01 -8.99
N LYS A 113 -5.18 9.14 -9.06
CA LYS A 113 -5.94 9.71 -7.92
C LYS A 113 -7.07 8.77 -7.46
N ALA A 114 -7.89 8.26 -8.38
CA ALA A 114 -8.95 7.33 -8.05
C ALA A 114 -8.40 5.95 -7.66
N LEU A 115 -7.40 5.44 -8.38
CA LEU A 115 -6.77 4.17 -8.02
C LEU A 115 -6.17 4.23 -6.60
N HIS A 116 -5.48 5.32 -6.25
CA HIS A 116 -4.98 5.53 -4.89
C HIS A 116 -6.11 5.57 -3.86
N TYR A 117 -7.20 6.29 -4.15
CA TYR A 117 -8.36 6.37 -3.26
C TYR A 117 -8.94 4.97 -3.01
N TYR A 118 -9.32 4.24 -4.06
CA TYR A 118 -9.93 2.93 -3.94
C TYR A 118 -9.02 1.94 -3.23
N LEU A 119 -7.71 1.94 -3.51
CA LEU A 119 -6.78 1.06 -2.83
C LEU A 119 -6.63 1.43 -1.34
N SER A 120 -6.54 2.72 -1.01
CA SER A 120 -6.49 3.19 0.38
C SER A 120 -7.75 2.79 1.14
N ARG A 121 -8.91 3.01 0.53
CA ARG A 121 -10.21 2.71 1.14
C ARG A 121 -10.42 1.21 1.31
N ALA A 122 -9.99 0.40 0.33
CA ALA A 122 -10.02 -1.06 0.42
C ALA A 122 -9.22 -1.55 1.64
N LEU A 123 -8.00 -1.06 1.84
CA LEU A 123 -7.18 -1.45 3.00
C LEU A 123 -7.80 -1.00 4.32
N GLN A 124 -8.41 0.19 4.37
CA GLN A 124 -9.11 0.67 5.57
C GLN A 124 -10.30 -0.22 5.93
N LEU A 125 -11.07 -0.66 4.94
CA LEU A 125 -12.25 -1.52 5.14
C LEU A 125 -11.87 -2.96 5.50
N LEU A 126 -10.76 -3.47 4.94
CA LEU A 126 -10.24 -4.83 5.22
C LEU A 126 -9.38 -4.89 6.49
N ARG A 127 -9.10 -3.75 7.11
CA ARG A 127 -8.24 -3.67 8.30
C ARG A 127 -8.84 -4.48 9.44
N GLU A 128 -8.01 -5.36 10.01
CA GLU A 128 -8.33 -6.07 11.25
C GLU A 128 -7.71 -5.37 12.47
N ASP A 129 -8.04 -5.86 13.67
CA ASP A 129 -7.42 -5.43 14.92
C ASP A 129 -5.88 -5.51 14.85
N CYS A 130 -5.16 -4.49 15.35
CA CYS A 130 -3.70 -4.52 15.31
C CYS A 130 -3.15 -5.70 16.12
N GLY A 131 -3.72 -6.03 17.28
CA GLY A 131 -3.27 -7.14 18.10
C GLY A 131 -3.32 -8.49 17.36
N ARG A 132 -4.25 -8.66 16.42
CA ARG A 132 -4.32 -9.79 15.50
C ARG A 132 -3.32 -9.67 14.35
N MET A 133 -3.32 -8.56 13.63
CA MET A 133 -2.45 -8.34 12.46
C MET A 133 -0.96 -8.45 12.82
N TYR A 134 -0.58 -7.88 13.96
CA TYR A 134 0.81 -7.79 14.42
C TYR A 134 1.43 -9.14 14.83
N ARG A 135 0.60 -10.16 15.08
CA ARG A 135 1.07 -11.53 15.34
C ARG A 135 1.73 -12.14 14.11
N ASN A 136 1.32 -11.70 12.92
CA ASN A 136 1.87 -12.18 11.67
C ASN A 136 3.28 -11.62 11.45
N GLN A 137 4.22 -12.51 11.16
CA GLN A 137 5.52 -12.12 10.63
C GLN A 137 5.40 -11.98 9.11
N LEU A 138 5.67 -10.79 8.61
CA LEU A 138 5.63 -10.47 7.19
C LEU A 138 7.04 -10.36 6.63
N TYR A 139 7.15 -10.61 5.33
CA TYR A 139 8.39 -10.61 4.58
C TYR A 139 8.25 -9.76 3.32
N ARG A 140 9.34 -9.09 2.94
CA ARG A 140 9.43 -8.39 1.65
C ARG A 140 10.85 -8.46 1.14
N GLY A 141 11.01 -9.03 -0.05
CA GLY A 141 12.29 -9.06 -0.77
C GLY A 141 12.38 -7.96 -1.82
N VAL A 142 13.58 -7.40 -1.98
CA VAL A 142 13.89 -6.40 -3.00
C VAL A 142 15.20 -6.79 -3.69
N ARG A 143 15.15 -6.99 -5.01
CA ARG A 143 16.30 -7.47 -5.80
C ARG A 143 17.35 -6.42 -6.12
N SER A 144 16.95 -5.19 -6.43
CA SER A 144 17.86 -4.23 -7.10
C SER A 144 18.29 -3.06 -6.23
N ILE A 145 17.73 -2.92 -5.03
CA ILE A 145 17.96 -1.78 -4.16
C ILE A 145 18.50 -2.28 -2.84
N ARG A 146 19.67 -1.76 -2.45
CA ARG A 146 20.24 -1.92 -1.10
C ARG A 146 19.88 -0.70 -0.26
N PHE A 147 18.83 -0.80 0.53
CA PHE A 147 18.42 0.29 1.42
C PHE A 147 19.47 0.53 2.50
N LYS A 148 19.74 1.80 2.79
CA LYS A 148 20.65 2.22 3.87
C LYS A 148 19.87 3.11 4.84
N LEU A 149 20.07 2.86 6.13
CA LEU A 149 19.53 3.74 7.16
C LEU A 149 20.51 4.89 7.38
N HIS A 150 20.13 6.09 6.95
CA HIS A 150 21.00 7.27 7.07
C HIS A 150 21.01 7.86 8.48
N LYS A 151 19.95 7.67 9.26
CA LYS A 151 19.79 8.15 10.64
C LYS A 151 18.98 7.16 11.46
N ALA A 152 19.33 7.00 12.74
CA ALA A 152 18.48 6.28 13.68
C ALA A 152 17.12 6.98 13.79
N GLY A 153 16.04 6.19 13.82
CA GLY A 153 14.68 6.71 13.93
C GLY A 153 13.66 5.86 13.18
N PRO A 154 12.38 6.25 13.27
CA PRO A 154 11.31 5.57 12.57
C PRO A 154 11.44 5.75 11.05
N VAL A 155 10.88 4.79 10.33
CA VAL A 155 10.84 4.77 8.86
C VAL A 155 9.41 4.59 8.37
N ARG A 156 9.21 4.96 7.11
CA ARG A 156 7.96 4.82 6.38
C ARG A 156 8.34 4.50 4.94
N PHE A 157 7.62 3.57 4.32
CA PHE A 157 7.87 3.20 2.93
C PHE A 157 7.46 4.31 1.95
N GLY A 158 6.38 5.04 2.24
CA GLY A 158 5.93 6.15 1.39
C GLY A 158 5.23 5.72 0.11
N GLN A 159 4.89 4.45 0.00
CA GLN A 159 4.15 3.86 -1.11
C GLN A 159 3.41 2.64 -0.59
N PHE A 160 2.48 2.12 -1.38
CA PHE A 160 1.88 0.84 -1.07
C PHE A 160 2.97 -0.23 -1.09
N THR A 161 2.98 -1.04 -0.04
CA THR A 161 4.08 -1.97 0.20
C THR A 161 3.55 -3.38 0.29
N SER A 162 3.73 -4.14 -0.78
CA SER A 162 3.44 -5.57 -0.80
C SER A 162 4.41 -6.32 0.10
N SER A 163 3.86 -7.22 0.90
CA SER A 163 4.59 -8.17 1.75
C SER A 163 3.87 -9.51 1.73
N SER A 164 4.55 -10.56 2.16
CA SER A 164 3.99 -11.92 2.19
C SER A 164 4.09 -12.51 3.59
N LEU A 165 3.13 -13.36 3.95
CA LEU A 165 3.24 -14.27 5.10
C LEU A 165 4.27 -15.39 4.87
N ASP A 166 4.74 -15.56 3.64
CA ASP A 166 5.66 -16.59 3.22
C ASP A 166 7.03 -16.00 2.86
N ALA A 167 8.05 -16.38 3.63
CA ALA A 167 9.42 -15.91 3.41
C ALA A 167 9.96 -16.36 2.04
N ALA A 168 9.60 -17.57 1.57
CA ALA A 168 10.10 -18.11 0.31
C ALA A 168 9.54 -17.34 -0.89
N VAL A 169 8.25 -16.97 -0.85
CA VAL A 169 7.63 -16.06 -1.84
C VAL A 169 8.42 -14.76 -1.91
N SER A 170 8.68 -14.14 -0.76
CA SER A 170 9.41 -12.87 -0.69
C SER A 170 10.85 -12.98 -1.19
N GLN A 171 11.54 -14.08 -0.91
CA GLN A 171 12.90 -14.33 -1.41
C GLN A 171 12.93 -14.44 -2.95
N GLY A 172 11.87 -14.97 -3.57
CA GLY A 172 11.70 -14.98 -5.03
C GLY A 172 11.73 -13.57 -5.65
N TYR A 173 11.26 -12.55 -4.93
CA TYR A 173 11.32 -11.15 -5.33
C TYR A 173 12.70 -10.49 -5.14
N GLY A 174 13.61 -11.14 -4.42
CA GLY A 174 15.01 -10.74 -4.25
C GLY A 174 15.47 -10.63 -2.80
N SER A 175 16.78 -10.61 -2.59
CA SER A 175 17.41 -10.65 -1.26
C SER A 175 18.45 -9.55 -1.02
N THR A 176 18.65 -8.63 -1.97
CA THR A 176 19.57 -7.49 -1.82
C THR A 176 19.16 -6.59 -0.67
N THR A 177 17.86 -6.31 -0.56
CA THR A 177 17.28 -5.92 0.73
C THR A 177 16.15 -6.87 1.09
N PHE A 178 16.17 -7.37 2.31
CA PHE A 178 15.11 -8.22 2.84
C PHE A 178 14.53 -7.58 4.10
N PHE A 179 13.22 -7.40 4.13
CA PHE A 179 12.51 -6.87 5.30
C PHE A 179 11.76 -8.00 5.99
N MET A 180 12.00 -8.13 7.28
CA MET A 180 11.13 -8.86 8.21
C MET A 180 10.34 -7.82 8.97
N LEU A 181 9.02 -7.81 8.85
CA LEU A 181 8.20 -6.73 9.38
C LEU A 181 6.94 -7.24 10.09
N ARG A 182 6.48 -6.48 11.10
CA ARG A 182 5.18 -6.66 11.76
C ARG A 182 4.36 -5.40 11.57
N SER A 183 3.16 -5.52 11.01
CA SER A 183 2.30 -4.40 10.66
C SER A 183 1.03 -4.36 11.54
N CYS A 184 0.52 -3.16 11.81
CA CYS A 184 -0.81 -2.92 12.41
C CYS A 184 -1.85 -2.47 11.38
N PHE A 185 -1.41 -1.95 10.23
CA PHE A 185 -2.29 -1.31 9.23
C PHE A 185 -2.32 -2.05 7.89
N GLY A 186 -1.53 -3.11 7.74
CA GLY A 186 -1.60 -4.00 6.60
C GLY A 186 -2.93 -4.75 6.57
N ALA A 187 -3.42 -5.05 5.37
CA ALA A 187 -4.60 -5.87 5.17
C ALA A 187 -4.23 -7.14 4.40
N HIS A 188 -4.79 -8.28 4.83
CA HIS A 188 -4.69 -9.53 4.10
C HIS A 188 -5.48 -9.40 2.81
N ILE A 189 -4.78 -9.45 1.69
CA ILE A 189 -5.39 -9.40 0.37
C ILE A 189 -5.21 -10.70 -0.39
N GLU A 190 -4.66 -11.77 0.21
CA GLU A 190 -4.49 -13.10 -0.41
C GLU A 190 -5.71 -13.55 -1.23
N LYS A 191 -6.91 -13.52 -0.62
CA LYS A 191 -8.14 -13.97 -1.27
C LYS A 191 -8.67 -13.00 -2.33
N LEU A 192 -8.18 -11.76 -2.37
CA LEU A 192 -8.58 -10.71 -3.31
C LEU A 192 -7.53 -10.54 -4.43
N SER A 193 -6.25 -10.77 -4.14
CA SER A 193 -5.08 -10.60 -5.00
C SER A 193 -5.10 -11.53 -6.19
N PHE A 194 -4.70 -11.05 -7.37
CA PHE A 194 -4.62 -11.88 -8.58
C PHE A 194 -3.72 -13.10 -8.36
N LEU A 195 -2.64 -12.94 -7.60
CA LEU A 195 -1.69 -14.00 -7.25
C LEU A 195 -1.93 -14.53 -5.82
N GLY A 196 -3.03 -15.25 -5.63
CA GLY A 196 -3.39 -15.77 -4.29
C GLY A 196 -2.31 -16.62 -3.62
N PHE A 197 -1.42 -17.28 -4.38
CA PHE A 197 -0.32 -18.06 -3.80
C PHE A 197 0.72 -17.21 -3.05
N GLU A 198 0.73 -15.89 -3.26
CA GLU A 198 1.70 -14.99 -2.62
C GLU A 198 1.39 -14.70 -1.17
N LYS A 199 0.20 -15.08 -0.67
CA LYS A 199 -0.22 -14.83 0.73
C LYS A 199 0.01 -13.36 1.11
N GLU A 200 -0.42 -12.49 0.20
CA GLU A 200 -0.04 -11.07 0.22
C GLU A 200 -0.78 -10.32 1.32
N VAL A 201 0.00 -9.54 2.06
CA VAL A 201 -0.46 -8.48 2.95
C VAL A 201 0.02 -7.15 2.38
N LEU A 202 -0.93 -6.28 2.07
CA LEU A 202 -0.64 -4.96 1.51
C LEU A 202 -0.67 -3.89 2.59
N ILE A 203 0.41 -3.12 2.68
CA ILE A 203 0.62 -2.10 3.71
C ILE A 203 0.42 -0.71 3.12
N PRO A 204 -0.35 0.18 3.78
CA PRO A 204 -0.60 1.52 3.29
C PRO A 204 0.65 2.42 3.36
N PRO A 205 0.75 3.46 2.51
CA PRO A 205 1.91 4.36 2.46
C PRO A 205 2.22 5.06 3.79
N SER A 206 1.21 5.27 4.64
CA SER A 206 1.28 6.13 5.82
C SER A 206 1.75 5.42 7.09
N GLU A 207 1.87 4.08 7.11
CA GLU A 207 2.27 3.34 8.32
C GLU A 207 3.72 3.63 8.73
N VAL A 208 3.92 3.88 10.03
CA VAL A 208 5.23 4.19 10.61
C VAL A 208 5.79 2.99 11.35
N PHE A 209 7.04 2.64 11.02
CA PHE A 209 7.76 1.51 11.60
C PHE A 209 8.96 1.98 12.41
N ALA A 210 9.14 1.40 13.60
CA ALA A 210 10.40 1.43 14.32
C ALA A 210 11.38 0.42 13.69
N VAL A 211 12.62 0.83 13.53
CA VAL A 211 13.71 -0.06 13.09
C VAL A 211 14.28 -0.75 14.32
N SER A 212 14.07 -2.06 14.46
CA SER A 212 14.58 -2.85 15.60
C SER A 212 16.00 -3.34 15.33
N LYS A 213 16.27 -3.82 14.11
CA LYS A 213 17.58 -4.35 13.74
C LYS A 213 17.88 -4.11 12.27
N VAL A 214 19.14 -3.81 11.96
CA VAL A 214 19.68 -3.80 10.60
C VAL A 214 20.93 -4.66 10.58
N THR A 215 20.94 -5.69 9.74
CA THR A 215 22.10 -6.57 9.55
C THR A 215 22.60 -6.40 8.13
N GLN A 216 23.89 -6.12 7.94
CA GLN A 216 24.52 -6.11 6.62
C GLN A 216 25.28 -7.43 6.40
N GLN A 217 25.10 -8.05 5.25
CA GLN A 217 25.76 -9.30 4.87
C GLN A 217 26.30 -9.15 3.44
N GLY A 218 27.58 -8.82 3.31
CA GLY A 218 28.18 -8.49 2.02
C GLY A 218 27.41 -7.35 1.33
N ASP A 219 26.84 -7.66 0.17
CA ASP A 219 26.02 -6.73 -0.63
C ASP A 219 24.53 -6.70 -0.28
N SER A 220 24.11 -7.53 0.68
CA SER A 220 22.73 -7.61 1.13
C SER A 220 22.51 -6.91 2.47
N SER A 221 21.26 -6.54 2.75
CA SER A 221 20.86 -5.94 4.04
C SER A 221 19.51 -6.48 4.50
N VAL A 222 19.43 -6.87 5.77
CA VAL A 222 18.21 -7.37 6.41
C VAL A 222 17.72 -6.35 7.43
N PHE A 223 16.48 -5.92 7.28
CA PHE A 223 15.81 -4.97 8.18
C PHE A 223 14.73 -5.69 8.98
N VAL A 224 14.72 -5.46 10.29
CA VAL A 224 13.64 -5.90 11.18
C VAL A 224 12.84 -4.67 11.60
N LEU A 225 11.58 -4.60 11.15
CA LEU A 225 10.70 -3.45 11.33
C LEU A 225 9.47 -3.82 12.16
N HIS A 226 9.11 -2.96 13.10
CA HIS A 226 7.92 -3.13 13.93
C HIS A 226 7.01 -1.93 13.78
N SER A 227 5.73 -2.15 13.48
CA SER A 227 4.74 -1.08 13.48
C SER A 227 4.75 -0.34 14.81
N THR A 228 4.68 0.97 14.74
CA THR A 228 4.51 1.83 15.92
C THR A 228 3.05 2.01 16.31
N ASN A 229 2.13 1.30 15.63
CA ASN A 229 0.68 1.52 15.70
C ASN A 229 0.27 2.98 15.42
N ARG A 230 1.04 3.67 14.57
CA ARG A 230 0.79 5.05 14.15
C ARG A 230 0.91 5.17 12.65
N THR A 231 0.11 6.06 12.08
CA THR A 231 0.29 6.57 10.72
C THR A 231 0.83 7.99 10.76
N CYS A 232 1.49 8.39 9.67
CA CYS A 232 2.01 9.72 9.46
C CYS A 232 1.64 10.10 8.02
N SER A 233 0.63 10.95 7.89
CA SER A 233 0.18 11.49 6.60
C SER A 233 0.28 13.01 6.58
N HIS A 234 0.80 13.54 5.48
CA HIS A 234 0.93 14.97 5.22
C HIS A 234 -0.24 15.52 4.40
N PHE A 235 -1.04 14.65 3.78
CA PHE A 235 -2.19 15.01 2.98
C PHE A 235 -3.49 14.51 3.61
N ASN A 236 -4.57 15.29 3.48
CA ASN A 236 -5.90 14.81 3.80
C ASN A 236 -6.91 15.44 2.87
N CYS A 237 -7.62 14.62 2.09
CA CYS A 237 -8.61 15.07 1.12
C CYS A 237 -8.03 16.06 0.11
N ALA A 238 -6.83 15.77 -0.40
CA ALA A 238 -6.03 16.72 -1.19
C ALA A 238 -6.72 17.15 -2.48
N TYR A 239 -7.44 16.23 -3.13
CA TYR A 239 -8.22 16.54 -4.32
C TYR A 239 -9.31 17.57 -4.05
N LEU A 240 -9.91 17.51 -2.86
CA LEU A 240 -11.02 18.36 -2.40
C LEU A 240 -10.56 19.69 -1.78
N GLY A 241 -9.27 20.04 -1.91
CA GLY A 241 -8.73 21.29 -1.38
C GLY A 241 -7.78 21.14 -0.19
N GLY A 242 -7.56 19.92 0.29
CA GLY A 242 -6.60 19.68 1.38
C GLY A 242 -5.16 20.01 0.99
N GLU A 243 -4.56 20.96 1.70
CA GLU A 243 -3.14 21.33 1.49
C GLU A 243 -2.18 20.39 2.21
N LYS A 244 -0.94 20.31 1.71
CA LYS A 244 0.13 19.55 2.37
C LYS A 244 0.48 20.19 3.70
N LYS A 245 0.43 19.41 4.79
CA LYS A 245 0.85 19.85 6.12
C LYS A 245 2.35 19.68 6.32
N ALA A 246 2.98 20.66 6.97
CA ALA A 246 4.40 20.60 7.34
C ALA A 246 4.70 19.46 8.31
N THR A 247 3.81 19.24 9.28
CA THR A 247 3.85 18.12 10.22
C THR A 247 2.78 17.11 9.86
N CYS A 248 3.13 15.82 9.87
CA CYS A 248 2.14 14.80 9.60
C CYS A 248 1.15 14.66 10.76
N ALA A 249 -0.11 14.42 10.42
CA ALA A 249 -1.13 14.08 11.40
C ALA A 249 -1.04 12.59 11.73
N ASN A 250 -1.13 12.25 13.02
CA ASN A 250 -1.43 10.88 13.42
C ASN A 250 -2.86 10.59 12.96
N GLY A 251 -3.05 9.61 12.07
CA GLY A 251 -4.38 9.05 11.85
C GLY A 251 -4.84 8.33 13.13
N PRO A 252 -6.14 8.26 13.41
CA PRO A 252 -6.62 7.46 14.52
C PRO A 252 -6.20 6.00 14.29
N GLY A 253 -5.22 5.52 15.07
CA GLY A 253 -5.27 4.13 15.49
C GLY A 253 -6.64 3.97 16.12
N LEU A 254 -7.48 3.05 15.63
CA LEU A 254 -8.79 2.78 16.21
C LEU A 254 -8.58 2.73 17.73
N LYS A 255 -9.23 3.65 18.44
CA LYS A 255 -9.12 3.77 19.89
C LYS A 255 -9.80 2.54 20.48
N GLU A 256 -9.05 1.46 20.64
CA GLU A 256 -9.32 0.42 21.62
C GLU A 256 -7.99 -0.28 21.94
N HIS A 257 -7.67 -0.32 23.25
CA HIS A 257 -6.48 -0.90 23.86
C HIS A 257 -5.17 -0.11 23.73
N ALA A 258 -5.12 1.02 24.44
CA ALA A 258 -3.89 1.46 25.10
C ALA A 258 -3.46 0.42 26.16
N GLN A 259 -2.94 -0.72 25.71
CA GLN A 259 -2.34 -1.75 26.57
C GLN A 259 -1.42 -2.66 25.75
N CYS A 260 -0.53 -2.07 24.95
CA CYS A 260 0.62 -2.78 24.43
C CYS A 260 1.83 -1.86 24.54
N ASN A 261 2.38 -1.74 25.76
CA ASN A 261 3.78 -1.40 26.03
C ASN A 261 4.03 -1.42 27.54
N SER A 262 4.58 -2.53 28.05
CA SER A 262 5.51 -2.51 29.22
C SER A 262 6.23 -3.83 29.54
N GLN A 263 6.12 -4.92 28.77
CA GLN A 263 6.66 -6.22 29.25
C GLN A 263 7.69 -6.97 28.41
N TRP A 264 8.27 -6.37 27.36
CA TRP A 264 9.36 -7.04 26.64
C TRP A 264 10.52 -6.09 26.36
N ALA A 265 11.07 -5.54 27.45
CA ALA A 265 12.41 -4.97 27.44
C ALA A 265 13.20 -5.55 28.62
N GLN A 266 14.32 -6.19 28.26
CA GLN A 266 15.48 -6.58 29.09
C GLN A 266 15.41 -7.94 29.81
N PRO A 267 16.56 -8.59 30.01
CA PRO A 267 17.49 -9.12 29.00
C PRO A 267 17.34 -10.63 28.80
#